data_AF-A0A965QW47-F1
#
_entry.id   AF-A0A965QW47-F1
#
_cell.length_a   1.000
_cell.length_b   1.000
_cell.length_c   1.000
_cell.angle_alpha   90.00
_cell.angle_beta   90.00
_cell.angle_gamma   90.00
#
_symmetry.space_group_name_H-M   'P 1'
#
loop_
_entity.id
_entity.type
_entity.pdbx_description
1 polymer ?
#
loop_
_entity_poly.entity_id
_entity_poly.type
_entity_poly.pdbx_seq_one_letter_code
_entity_poly.pdbx_strand_id
1 'polypeptide(L)'
;LVTASLFHRLFAGLIPYPMPVDTGDFKLVDRAVADAVVALPEKRRYLRSLVPWAGFRHEPVWYDRQARAAGATKYSPWKLLRLAGDALVLSSDAPMRLTWVGAGALGAIGVLSTLVATVSAWSAPQPGLSLAAVTAVASLVAAVPTAAVAIVGEYVVRTYREAQGRPSWVVRRTISADQARGSGPASRAA
;
A
#
# COMPACT_ATOMS: atom_id res chain seq x y z
N LEU A 1 -4.97 13.64 -15.97
CA LEU A 1 -4.53 14.58 -14.93
C LEU A 1 -5.48 14.55 -13.72
N VAL A 2 -6.80 14.69 -13.92
CA VAL A 2 -7.83 14.60 -12.87
C VAL A 2 -7.73 13.32 -12.01
N THR A 3 -7.61 12.15 -12.63
CA THR A 3 -7.50 10.85 -11.93
C THR A 3 -6.26 10.73 -11.05
N ALA A 4 -5.16 11.39 -11.43
CA ALA A 4 -3.92 11.38 -10.65
C ALA A 4 -4.02 12.34 -9.44
N SER A 5 -4.68 13.49 -9.59
CA SER A 5 -4.84 14.46 -8.49
C SER A 5 -5.78 13.95 -7.39
N LEU A 6 -6.90 13.31 -7.76
CA LEU A 6 -7.83 12.69 -6.81
C LEU A 6 -7.16 11.55 -6.05
N PHE A 7 -6.33 10.78 -6.76
CA PHE A 7 -5.51 9.71 -6.18
C PHE A 7 -4.51 10.22 -5.15
N HIS A 8 -3.69 11.23 -5.48
CA HIS A 8 -2.69 11.73 -4.53
C HIS A 8 -3.35 12.36 -3.30
N ARG A 9 -4.53 12.98 -3.44
CA ARG A 9 -5.29 13.55 -2.31
C ARG A 9 -5.87 12.50 -1.37
N LEU A 10 -6.47 11.42 -1.90
CA LEU A 10 -6.92 10.28 -1.10
C LEU A 10 -5.76 9.56 -0.41
N PHE A 11 -4.66 9.37 -1.13
CA PHE A 11 -3.46 8.70 -0.63
C PHE A 11 -2.77 9.50 0.49
N ALA A 12 -2.66 10.82 0.33
CA ALA A 12 -2.08 11.70 1.34
C ALA A 12 -2.87 11.70 2.67
N GLY A 13 -4.20 11.54 2.62
CA GLY A 13 -5.03 11.44 3.82
C GLY A 13 -4.98 10.08 4.54
N LEU A 14 -4.51 9.04 3.86
CA LEU A 14 -4.44 7.67 4.41
C LEU A 14 -3.08 7.33 5.01
N ILE A 15 -2.10 8.22 4.85
CA ILE A 15 -0.73 8.03 5.33
C ILE A 15 -0.51 8.85 6.60
N PRO A 16 0.05 8.25 7.66
CA PRO A 16 0.13 8.90 8.98
C PRO A 16 1.17 10.04 9.07
N TYR A 17 1.97 10.27 8.03
CA TYR A 17 3.01 11.31 7.98
C TYR A 17 2.80 12.23 6.77
N PRO A 18 3.26 13.49 6.85
CA PRO A 18 3.07 14.47 5.78
C PRO A 18 3.81 14.03 4.51
N MET A 19 3.03 13.54 3.54
CA MET A 19 3.55 13.20 2.21
C MET A 19 3.35 14.38 1.25
N PRO A 20 4.42 14.87 0.59
CA PRO A 20 4.26 15.90 -0.43
C PRO A 20 3.48 15.36 -1.64
N VAL A 21 2.31 15.94 -1.87
CA VAL A 21 1.38 15.63 -2.97
C VAL A 21 1.97 16.19 -4.27
N ASP A 22 1.75 15.51 -5.40
CA ASP A 22 2.17 15.97 -6.74
C ASP A 22 3.69 16.16 -6.98
N THR A 23 4.54 15.69 -6.07
CA THR A 23 5.99 15.63 -6.29
C THR A 23 6.42 14.48 -7.22
N GLY A 24 7.44 14.77 -8.05
CA GLY A 24 8.16 13.75 -8.82
C GLY A 24 9.14 12.94 -7.96
N ASP A 25 9.70 11.88 -8.53
CA ASP A 25 10.76 11.07 -7.89
C ASP A 25 12.14 11.76 -7.91
N PHE A 26 12.23 12.96 -8.49
CA PHE A 26 13.44 13.75 -8.57
C PHE A 26 13.65 14.52 -7.26
N LYS A 27 14.72 14.20 -6.54
CA LYS A 27 15.02 14.75 -5.20
C LYS A 27 16.52 14.92 -5.04
N LEU A 28 16.92 15.99 -4.37
CA LEU A 28 18.26 16.11 -3.79
C LEU A 28 18.17 15.65 -2.34
N VAL A 29 19.06 14.75 -1.93
CA VAL A 29 19.09 14.17 -0.59
C VAL A 29 20.48 14.32 -0.03
N ASP A 30 20.54 14.83 1.20
CA ASP A 30 21.78 14.90 1.96
C ASP A 30 22.28 13.49 2.33
N ARG A 31 23.59 13.36 2.56
CA ARG A 31 24.22 12.09 2.91
C ARG A 31 23.61 11.47 4.17
N ALA A 32 23.31 12.27 5.19
CA ALA A 32 22.69 11.80 6.42
C ALA A 32 21.31 11.16 6.17
N VAL A 33 20.53 11.72 5.25
CA VAL A 33 19.21 11.17 4.86
C VAL A 33 19.39 9.85 4.12
N ALA A 34 20.34 9.79 3.18
CA ALA A 34 20.62 8.59 2.42
C ALA A 34 21.06 7.43 3.32
N ASP A 35 21.98 7.68 4.26
CA ASP A 35 22.48 6.67 5.18
C ASP A 35 21.36 6.16 6.11
N ALA A 36 20.50 7.05 6.62
CA ALA A 36 19.33 6.67 7.42
C ALA A 36 18.35 5.77 6.65
N VAL A 37 18.01 6.13 5.41
CA VAL A 37 17.08 5.35 4.57
C VAL A 37 17.70 4.02 4.14
N VAL A 38 19.01 3.97 3.91
CA VAL A 38 19.73 2.73 3.55
C VAL A 38 19.77 1.74 4.71
N ALA A 39 19.88 2.24 5.94
CA ALA A 39 19.90 1.45 7.18
C ALA A 39 18.55 0.83 7.54
N LEU A 40 17.46 1.24 6.88
CA LEU A 40 16.13 0.67 7.13
C LEU A 40 16.10 -0.83 6.80
N PRO A 41 15.51 -1.66 7.70
CA PRO A 41 15.43 -3.11 7.50
C PRO A 41 14.48 -3.51 6.37
N GLU A 42 13.67 -2.57 5.88
CA GLU A 42 12.62 -2.79 4.90
C GLU A 42 13.18 -3.20 3.53
N LYS A 43 12.72 -4.34 3.03
CA LYS A 43 13.09 -4.87 1.72
C LYS A 43 12.30 -4.25 0.58
N ARG A 44 11.00 -4.00 0.79
CA ARG A 44 10.14 -3.33 -0.17
C ARG A 44 10.24 -1.82 -0.03
N ARG A 45 11.30 -1.27 -0.60
CA ARG A 45 11.61 0.17 -0.48
C ARG A 45 10.72 1.02 -1.38
N TYR A 46 9.77 1.73 -0.79
CA TYR A 46 9.00 2.77 -1.46
C TYR A 46 9.55 4.16 -1.06
N LEU A 47 10.59 4.63 -1.76
CA LEU A 47 11.35 5.84 -1.39
C LEU A 47 10.48 7.12 -1.29
N ARG A 48 9.34 7.16 -1.99
CA ARG A 48 8.38 8.27 -1.87
C ARG A 48 7.76 8.38 -0.49
N SER A 49 7.67 7.27 0.22
CA SER A 49 7.21 7.15 1.61
C SER A 49 8.38 7.23 2.60
N LEU A 50 9.46 6.48 2.36
CA LEU A 50 10.55 6.33 3.33
C LEU A 50 11.35 7.61 3.56
N VAL A 51 11.55 8.41 2.50
CA VAL A 51 12.31 9.65 2.61
C VAL A 51 11.57 10.68 3.50
N PRO A 52 10.25 10.95 3.31
CA PRO A 52 9.48 11.75 4.26
C PRO A 52 9.37 11.14 5.67
N TRP A 53 9.23 9.81 5.78
CA TRP A 53 9.15 9.13 7.08
C TRP A 53 10.39 9.34 7.94
N ALA A 54 11.57 9.46 7.32
CA ALA A 54 12.82 9.72 8.02
C ALA A 54 12.84 11.06 8.78
N GLY A 55 11.88 11.97 8.53
CA GLY A 55 11.60 13.12 9.39
C GLY A 55 12.62 14.26 9.32
N PHE A 56 13.50 14.24 8.33
CA PHE A 56 14.47 15.32 8.09
C PHE A 56 13.79 16.60 7.56
N ARG A 57 14.55 17.68 7.41
CA ARG A 57 14.03 18.91 6.80
C ARG A 57 13.73 18.67 5.32
N HIS A 58 12.52 19.02 4.91
CA HIS A 58 12.07 18.93 3.52
C HIS A 58 11.68 20.31 3.00
N GLU A 59 12.12 20.63 1.78
CA GLU A 59 11.73 21.86 1.08
C GLU A 59 11.27 21.48 -0.35
N PRO A 60 10.06 21.85 -0.77
CA PRO A 60 9.60 21.62 -2.13
C PRO A 60 10.19 22.65 -3.10
N VAL A 61 10.67 22.17 -4.25
CA VAL A 61 11.03 23.04 -5.39
C VAL A 61 9.89 23.01 -6.39
N TRP A 62 9.18 24.13 -6.50
CA TRP A 62 8.07 24.28 -7.43
C TRP A 62 8.60 24.48 -8.85
N TYR A 63 8.02 23.75 -9.79
CA TYR A 63 8.29 23.89 -11.21
C TYR A 63 7.01 23.61 -12.00
N ASP A 64 6.87 24.23 -13.18
CA ASP A 64 5.77 23.93 -14.07
C ASP A 64 6.08 22.68 -14.90
N ARG A 65 5.24 21.66 -14.76
CA ARG A 65 5.43 20.37 -15.41
C ARG A 65 4.73 20.38 -16.76
N GLN A 66 5.49 20.68 -17.82
CA GLN A 66 4.98 20.56 -19.18
C GLN A 66 4.52 19.13 -19.51
N ALA A 67 3.48 19.03 -20.34
CA ALA A 67 3.04 17.76 -20.88
C ALA A 67 4.17 17.10 -21.68
N ARG A 68 4.28 15.77 -21.62
CA ARG A 68 5.33 15.05 -22.37
C ARG A 68 5.21 15.36 -23.86
N ALA A 69 6.30 15.80 -24.48
CA ALA A 69 6.35 16.12 -25.91
C ALA A 69 6.12 14.89 -26.80
N ALA A 70 6.47 13.69 -26.33
CA ALA A 70 6.24 12.44 -27.04
C ALA A 70 6.12 11.24 -26.07
N GLY A 71 5.49 10.18 -26.56
CA GLY A 71 5.36 8.88 -25.87
C GLY A 71 4.05 8.71 -25.09
N ALA A 72 3.52 7.49 -25.13
CA ALA A 72 2.36 7.11 -24.32
C ALA A 72 2.78 6.87 -22.85
N THR A 73 1.88 7.16 -21.92
CA THR A 73 2.10 6.82 -20.51
C THR A 73 2.25 5.30 -20.35
N LYS A 74 3.38 4.86 -19.78
CA LYS A 74 3.57 3.44 -19.40
C LYS A 74 2.69 3.00 -18.22
N TYR A 75 2.10 3.99 -17.54
CA TYR A 75 1.15 3.80 -16.44
C TYR A 75 -0.27 3.76 -16.98
N SER A 76 -0.85 2.56 -17.02
CA SER A 76 -2.29 2.39 -17.19
C SER A 76 -3.02 2.70 -15.87
N PRO A 77 -4.31 3.08 -15.91
CA PRO A 77 -5.12 3.29 -14.70
C PRO A 77 -5.07 2.11 -13.72
N TRP A 78 -5.08 0.88 -14.25
CA TRP A 78 -4.96 -0.36 -13.45
C TRP A 78 -3.61 -0.49 -12.74
N LYS A 79 -2.49 -0.14 -13.40
CA LYS A 79 -1.17 -0.16 -12.76
C LYS A 79 -1.08 0.88 -11.64
N LEU A 80 -1.72 2.03 -11.81
CA LEU A 80 -1.79 3.08 -10.78
C LEU A 80 -2.61 2.61 -9.57
N LEU A 81 -3.78 2.01 -9.78
CA LEU A 81 -4.60 1.45 -8.70
C LEU A 81 -3.90 0.32 -7.94
N ARG A 82 -3.17 -0.54 -8.65
CA ARG A 82 -2.37 -1.59 -8.00
C ARG A 82 -1.21 -1.01 -7.18
N LEU A 83 -0.49 -0.03 -7.74
CA LEU A 83 0.58 0.66 -7.01
C LEU A 83 0.05 1.37 -5.76
N ALA A 84 -1.12 1.99 -5.88
CA ALA A 84 -1.84 2.63 -4.78
C ALA A 84 -2.17 1.63 -3.66
N GLY A 85 -2.80 0.51 -4.02
CA GLY A 85 -3.15 -0.54 -3.06
C GLY A 85 -1.91 -1.11 -2.38
N ASP A 86 -0.85 -1.37 -3.14
CA ASP A 86 0.42 -1.85 -2.59
C ASP A 86 1.03 -0.86 -1.61
N ALA A 87 1.08 0.44 -1.96
CA ALA A 87 1.66 1.47 -1.13
C ALA A 87 0.80 1.80 0.11
N LEU A 88 -0.53 1.75 -0.02
CA LEU A 88 -1.48 1.93 1.08
C LEU A 88 -1.28 0.85 2.14
N VAL A 89 -1.26 -0.42 1.72
CA VAL A 89 -1.13 -1.56 2.63
C VAL A 89 0.30 -1.68 3.19
N LEU A 90 1.32 -1.17 2.49
CA LEU A 90 2.69 -1.12 3.02
C LEU A 90 2.92 0.01 4.02
N SER A 91 2.21 1.13 3.89
CA SER A 91 2.51 2.36 4.64
C SER A 91 1.47 2.73 5.69
N SER A 92 0.35 2.00 5.78
CA SER A 92 -0.79 2.36 6.61
C SER A 92 -1.57 1.13 7.09
N ASP A 93 -2.06 1.20 8.32
CA ASP A 93 -3.01 0.28 8.94
C ASP A 93 -4.48 0.61 8.59
N ALA A 94 -4.71 1.69 7.83
CA ALA A 94 -6.06 2.15 7.46
C ALA A 94 -6.96 1.08 6.82
N PRO A 95 -6.49 0.22 5.89
CA PRO A 95 -7.32 -0.86 5.34
C PRO A 95 -7.82 -1.83 6.40
N MET A 96 -7.01 -2.08 7.42
CA MET A 96 -7.37 -2.95 8.54
C MET A 96 -8.35 -2.24 9.48
N ARG A 97 -8.13 -0.96 9.78
CA ARG A 97 -9.09 -0.18 10.58
C ARG A 97 -10.47 -0.09 9.94
N LEU A 98 -10.54 0.09 8.62
CA LEU A 98 -11.81 0.19 7.90
C LEU A 98 -12.66 -1.08 8.03
N THR A 99 -12.04 -2.25 8.03
CA THR A 99 -12.78 -3.51 8.19
C THR A 99 -13.26 -3.74 9.61
N TRP A 100 -12.54 -3.29 10.62
CA TRP A 100 -13.00 -3.37 12.01
C TRP A 100 -14.19 -2.42 12.24
N VAL A 101 -14.13 -1.19 11.72
CA VAL A 101 -15.24 -0.23 11.77
C VAL A 101 -16.44 -0.74 10.97
N GLY A 102 -16.22 -1.27 9.77
CA GLY A 102 -17.27 -1.85 8.93
C GLY A 102 -17.93 -3.07 9.57
N ALA A 103 -17.15 -3.97 10.17
CA ALA A 103 -17.68 -5.11 10.92
C ALA A 103 -18.48 -4.68 12.15
N GLY A 104 -18.00 -3.67 12.89
CA GLY A 104 -18.73 -3.09 14.02
C GLY A 104 -20.06 -2.46 13.60
N ALA A 105 -20.08 -1.71 12.50
CA ALA A 105 -21.30 -1.11 11.96
C ALA A 105 -22.31 -2.16 11.50
N LEU A 106 -21.86 -3.19 10.76
CA LEU A 106 -22.70 -4.32 10.36
C LEU A 106 -23.23 -5.11 11.57
N GLY A 107 -22.39 -5.30 12.59
CA GLY A 107 -22.79 -5.92 13.86
C GLY A 107 -23.88 -5.10 14.56
N ALA A 108 -23.74 -3.78 14.64
CA ALA A 108 -24.74 -2.90 15.23
C ALA A 108 -26.08 -2.94 14.46
N ILE A 109 -26.04 -2.96 13.12
CA ILE A 109 -27.24 -3.14 12.29
C ILE A 109 -27.87 -4.52 12.53
N GLY A 110 -27.05 -5.57 12.66
CA GLY A 110 -27.51 -6.92 13.00
C GLY A 110 -28.23 -6.98 14.35
N VAL A 111 -27.68 -6.34 15.38
CA VAL A 111 -28.29 -6.26 16.72
C VAL A 111 -29.58 -5.44 16.69
N LEU A 112 -29.60 -4.30 15.99
CA LEU A 112 -30.78 -3.47 15.89
C LEU A 112 -31.91 -4.17 15.13
N SER A 113 -31.59 -4.84 14.02
CA SER A 113 -32.57 -5.59 13.22
C SER A 113 -33.14 -6.79 13.98
N THR A 114 -32.32 -7.51 14.74
CA THR A 114 -32.81 -8.60 15.62
C THR A 114 -33.67 -8.07 16.78
N LEU A 115 -33.32 -6.94 17.39
CA LEU A 115 -34.15 -6.30 18.42
C LEU A 115 -35.53 -5.89 17.88
N VAL A 116 -35.55 -5.21 16.73
CA VAL A 116 -36.80 -4.80 16.06
C VAL A 116 -37.64 -6.03 15.70
N ALA A 117 -37.01 -7.08 15.14
CA ALA A 117 -37.71 -8.32 14.82
C ALA A 117 -38.32 -8.97 16.08
N THR A 118 -37.58 -9.02 17.19
CA THR A 118 -38.04 -9.62 18.46
C THR A 118 -39.22 -8.85 19.06
N VAL A 119 -39.15 -7.51 19.06
CA VAL A 119 -40.26 -6.65 19.54
C VAL A 119 -41.49 -6.77 18.64
N SER A 120 -41.28 -6.78 17.32
CA SER A 120 -42.39 -6.91 16.35
C SER A 120 -43.11 -8.26 16.48
N ALA A 121 -42.36 -9.36 16.69
CA ALA A 121 -42.91 -10.69 16.89
C ALA A 121 -43.75 -10.82 18.18
N TRP A 122 -43.44 -10.05 19.23
CA TRP A 122 -44.27 -9.95 20.43
C TRP A 122 -45.60 -9.21 20.20
N SER A 123 -45.62 -8.26 19.26
CA SER A 123 -46.80 -7.43 18.97
C SER A 123 -47.76 -8.02 17.91
N ALA A 124 -47.24 -8.79 16.95
CA ALA A 124 -48.04 -9.45 15.91
C ALA A 124 -47.28 -10.67 15.36
N PRO A 125 -47.72 -11.92 15.63
CA PRO A 125 -47.07 -13.11 15.08
C PRO A 125 -47.24 -13.15 13.56
N GLN A 126 -46.20 -12.77 12.82
CA GLN A 126 -46.18 -12.89 11.35
C GLN A 126 -45.71 -14.30 10.94
N PRO A 127 -46.22 -14.83 9.81
CA PRO A 127 -45.86 -16.18 9.35
C PRO A 127 -44.42 -16.19 8.80
N GLY A 128 -43.50 -16.78 9.58
CA GLY A 128 -42.22 -17.37 9.16
C GLY A 128 -41.21 -16.50 8.40
N LEU A 129 -39.96 -16.46 8.89
CA LEU A 129 -38.82 -15.91 8.13
C LEU A 129 -38.72 -16.60 6.76
N SER A 130 -38.73 -15.82 5.67
CA SER A 130 -38.60 -16.37 4.32
C SER A 130 -37.24 -17.05 4.17
N LEU A 131 -37.20 -18.20 3.48
CA LEU A 131 -35.95 -18.93 3.22
C LEU A 131 -34.89 -18.03 2.58
N ALA A 132 -35.31 -17.08 1.73
CA ALA A 132 -34.45 -16.06 1.12
C ALA A 132 -33.83 -15.09 2.14
N ALA A 133 -34.58 -14.66 3.18
CA ALA A 133 -34.05 -13.81 4.23
C ALA A 133 -33.03 -14.57 5.10
N VAL A 134 -33.31 -15.84 5.42
CA VAL A 134 -32.39 -16.69 6.19
C VAL A 134 -31.08 -16.92 5.43
N THR A 135 -31.15 -17.26 4.14
CA THR A 135 -29.95 -17.47 3.32
C THR A 135 -29.17 -16.17 3.06
N ALA A 136 -29.85 -15.03 2.92
CA ALA A 136 -29.19 -13.73 2.80
C ALA A 136 -28.42 -13.35 4.07
N VAL A 137 -29.02 -13.51 5.26
CA VAL A 137 -28.35 -13.24 6.54
C VAL A 137 -27.20 -14.21 6.76
N ALA A 138 -27.40 -15.50 6.53
CA ALA A 138 -26.33 -16.51 6.66
C ALA A 138 -25.14 -16.21 5.73
N SER A 139 -25.40 -15.80 4.48
CA SER A 139 -24.36 -15.42 3.53
C SER A 139 -23.59 -14.18 3.98
N LEU A 140 -24.28 -13.18 4.54
CA LEU A 140 -23.65 -11.97 5.07
C LEU A 140 -22.76 -12.30 6.28
N VAL A 141 -23.27 -13.11 7.21
CA VAL A 141 -22.53 -13.58 8.39
C VAL A 141 -21.32 -14.41 7.99
N ALA A 142 -21.36 -15.17 6.90
CA ALA A 142 -20.21 -15.90 6.39
C ALA A 142 -19.22 -14.99 5.62
N ALA A 143 -19.72 -14.01 4.86
CA ALA A 143 -18.89 -13.16 4.03
C ALA A 143 -18.01 -12.20 4.84
N VAL A 144 -18.54 -11.60 5.92
CA VAL A 144 -17.81 -10.60 6.72
C VAL A 144 -16.54 -11.17 7.39
N PRO A 145 -16.60 -12.29 8.14
CA PRO A 145 -15.41 -12.91 8.72
C PRO A 145 -14.44 -13.42 7.64
N THR A 146 -14.95 -13.96 6.54
CA THR A 146 -14.11 -14.42 5.42
C THR A 146 -13.31 -13.26 4.82
N ALA A 147 -13.95 -12.11 4.60
CA ALA A 147 -13.26 -10.90 4.13
C ALA A 147 -12.23 -10.39 5.16
N ALA A 148 -12.55 -10.43 6.45
CA ALA A 148 -11.62 -10.05 7.51
C ALA A 148 -10.37 -10.97 7.53
N VAL A 149 -10.57 -12.29 7.45
CA VAL A 149 -9.48 -13.27 7.38
C VAL A 149 -8.65 -13.08 6.11
N ALA A 150 -9.26 -12.77 4.97
CA ALA A 150 -8.52 -12.49 3.75
C ALA A 150 -7.57 -11.29 3.89
N ILE A 151 -8.02 -10.22 4.55
CA ILE A 151 -7.18 -9.04 4.80
C ILE A 151 -6.07 -9.37 5.78
N VAL A 152 -6.37 -10.06 6.88
CA VAL A 152 -5.34 -10.52 7.83
C VAL A 152 -4.31 -11.40 7.10
N GLY A 153 -4.76 -12.31 6.24
CA GLY A 153 -3.90 -13.15 5.41
C GLY A 153 -2.94 -12.34 4.54
N GLU A 154 -3.40 -11.25 3.92
CA GLU A 154 -2.55 -10.36 3.11
C GLU A 154 -1.44 -9.70 3.96
N TYR A 155 -1.76 -9.22 5.16
CA TYR A 155 -0.74 -8.69 6.09
C TYR A 155 0.21 -9.77 6.57
N VAL A 156 -0.29 -10.96 6.94
CA VAL A 156 0.53 -12.10 7.38
C VAL A 156 1.51 -12.52 6.28
N VAL A 157 1.07 -12.63 5.02
CA VAL A 157 1.94 -12.98 3.90
C VAL A 157 3.03 -11.92 3.68
N ARG A 158 2.72 -10.63 3.90
CA ARG A 158 3.70 -9.54 3.79
C ARG A 158 4.73 -9.63 4.91
N THR A 159 4.31 -9.79 6.16
CA THR A 159 5.21 -9.99 7.31
C THR A 159 6.06 -11.24 7.12
N TYR A 160 5.48 -12.33 6.62
CA TYR A 160 6.20 -13.56 6.28
C TYR A 160 7.29 -13.32 5.23
N ARG A 161 6.99 -12.61 4.13
CA ARG A 161 7.97 -12.26 3.10
C ARG A 161 9.09 -11.36 3.64
N GLU A 162 8.78 -10.47 4.56
CA GLU A 162 9.78 -9.63 5.23
C GLU A 162 10.68 -10.47 6.14
N ALA A 163 10.10 -11.41 6.89
CA ALA A 163 10.81 -12.33 7.77
C ALA A 163 11.74 -13.31 7.03
N GLN A 164 11.43 -13.67 5.77
CA GLN A 164 12.22 -14.63 4.97
C GLN A 164 13.70 -14.24 4.71
N GLY A 165 14.18 -13.08 5.12
CA GLY A 165 15.61 -12.74 4.97
C GLY A 165 16.12 -12.49 3.55
N ARG A 166 15.30 -12.68 2.49
CA ARG A 166 15.78 -12.62 1.10
C ARG A 166 16.32 -11.22 0.73
N PRO A 167 17.50 -11.11 0.09
CA PRO A 167 18.04 -9.84 -0.35
C PRO A 167 17.17 -9.26 -1.49
N SER A 168 17.11 -7.92 -1.57
CA SER A 168 16.33 -7.18 -2.56
C SER A 168 16.87 -7.34 -3.99
N TRP A 169 18.17 -7.60 -4.13
CA TRP A 169 18.82 -7.89 -5.41
C TRP A 169 20.07 -8.76 -5.18
N VAL A 170 20.49 -9.45 -6.23
CA VAL A 170 21.76 -10.17 -6.27
C VAL A 170 22.62 -9.53 -7.37
N VAL A 171 23.83 -9.08 -7.00
CA VAL A 171 24.74 -8.46 -7.95
C VAL A 171 25.37 -9.55 -8.82
N ARG A 172 25.05 -9.56 -10.11
CA ARG A 172 25.61 -10.55 -11.06
C ARG A 172 27.03 -10.20 -11.49
N ARG A 173 27.32 -8.92 -11.73
CA ARG A 173 28.62 -8.43 -12.19
C ARG A 173 28.77 -6.96 -11.79
N THR A 174 29.93 -6.59 -11.29
CA THR A 174 30.37 -5.20 -11.14
C THR A 174 31.33 -4.88 -12.28
N ILE A 175 31.16 -3.71 -12.90
CA ILE A 175 32.12 -3.18 -13.88
C ILE A 175 32.77 -1.98 -13.20
N SER A 176 33.94 -2.20 -12.59
CA SER A 176 34.72 -1.11 -12.00
C SER A 176 35.54 -0.42 -13.07
N ALA A 177 35.64 0.91 -13.00
CA ALA A 177 36.47 1.71 -13.90
C ALA A 177 37.96 1.30 -13.88
N ASP A 178 38.44 0.69 -12.78
CA ASP A 178 39.80 0.13 -12.68
C ASP A 178 40.03 -1.07 -13.60
N GLN A 179 39.01 -1.91 -13.84
CA GLN A 179 39.13 -3.04 -14.78
C GLN A 179 39.16 -2.59 -16.24
N ALA A 180 38.66 -1.37 -16.54
CA ALA A 180 38.74 -0.78 -17.88
C ALA A 180 40.13 -0.16 -18.17
N ARG A 181 40.99 0.03 -17.14
CA ARG A 181 42.32 0.64 -17.28
C ARG A 181 43.49 -0.34 -17.17
N GLY A 182 43.24 -1.64 -16.94
CA GLY A 182 44.30 -2.59 -16.59
C GLY A 182 44.14 -3.99 -17.17
N SER A 183 44.33 -4.12 -18.49
CA SER A 183 44.77 -5.38 -19.11
C SER A 183 45.57 -5.09 -20.38
N GLY A 184 46.72 -4.43 -20.23
CA GLY A 184 47.81 -4.57 -21.20
C GLY A 184 48.42 -5.97 -21.05
N PRO A 185 48.87 -6.62 -22.14
CA PRO A 185 49.40 -7.98 -22.06
C PRO A 185 50.66 -7.98 -21.19
N ALA A 186 50.59 -8.69 -20.06
CA ALA A 186 51.77 -9.02 -19.28
C ALA A 186 52.65 -9.95 -20.13
N SER A 187 53.59 -9.35 -20.86
CA SER A 187 54.73 -10.02 -21.45
C SER A 187 55.50 -10.72 -20.33
N ARG A 188 55.36 -12.04 -20.24
CA ARG A 188 56.27 -12.88 -19.46
C ARG A 188 57.53 -13.08 -20.30
N ALA A 189 58.57 -12.34 -19.96
CA ALA A 189 59.95 -12.62 -20.34
C ALA A 189 60.81 -12.57 -19.07
N ALA A 190 61.17 -13.75 -18.57
CA ALA A 190 62.40 -14.10 -17.84
C ALA A 190 62.26 -15.57 -17.41
#